data_AF-A0A930UXR2-F1
#
_entry.id   AF-A0A930UXR2-F1
#
_cell.length_a   1.000
_cell.length_b   1.000
_cell.length_c   1.000
_cell.angle_alpha   90.00
_cell.angle_beta   90.00
_cell.angle_gamma   90.00
#
_symmetry.space_group_name_H-M   'P 1'
#
loop_
_entity.id
_entity.type
_entity.pdbx_description
1 polymer ?
#
loop_
_entity_poly.entity_id
_entity_poly.type
_entity_poly.pdbx_seq_one_letter_code
_entity_poly.pdbx_strand_id
1 'polypeptide(L)' 'MGAVSEVKVTTEGQLVNTGYIGAQQDITLQSQHQIENQASGVMYSQQGNLQATSKQRIQQQGSLIAKGKAQGKAISP' A
#
# COMPACT_ATOMS: atom_id res chain seq x y z
N MET A 1 -17.74 -11.86 -4.46
CA MET A 1 -16.40 -11.91 -3.83
C MET A 1 -16.28 -10.67 -2.96
N GLY A 2 -16.11 -10.84 -1.64
CA GLY A 2 -15.99 -9.70 -0.73
C GLY A 2 -14.69 -8.95 -1.00
N ALA A 3 -14.75 -7.63 -1.04
CA ALA A 3 -13.56 -6.81 -1.20
C ALA A 3 -12.80 -6.74 0.14
N VAL A 4 -11.47 -6.82 0.08
CA VAL A 4 -10.62 -6.75 1.28
C VAL A 4 -10.54 -5.31 1.74
N SER A 5 -11.02 -5.01 2.96
CA SER A 5 -10.95 -3.67 3.52
C SER A 5 -9.51 -3.23 3.79
N GLU A 6 -8.70 -4.09 4.40
CA GLU A 6 -7.32 -3.78 4.79
C GLU A 6 -6.37 -4.93 4.39
N VAL A 7 -5.18 -4.58 3.91
CA VAL A 7 -4.06 -5.53 3.79
C VAL A 7 -2.96 -5.13 4.77
N LYS A 8 -2.60 -6.05 5.67
CA LYS A 8 -1.47 -5.88 6.59
C LYS A 8 -0.46 -7.01 6.40
N VAL A 9 0.79 -6.65 6.11
CA VAL A 9 1.91 -7.61 5.97
C VAL A 9 3.02 -7.19 6.94
N THR A 10 3.45 -8.12 7.78
CA THR A 10 4.58 -7.96 8.69
C THR A 10 5.56 -9.10 8.48
N THR A 11 6.85 -8.78 8.37
CA THR A 11 7.91 -9.79 8.20
C THR A 11 9.19 -9.36 8.91
N GLU A 12 9.94 -10.33 9.44
CA GLU A 12 11.31 -10.12 9.92
C GLU A 12 12.32 -10.06 8.77
N GLY A 13 11.97 -10.67 7.62
CA GLY A 13 12.80 -10.71 6.42
C GLY A 13 12.47 -9.61 5.42
N GLN A 14 12.97 -9.78 4.20
CA GLN A 14 12.63 -8.91 3.07
C GLN A 14 11.17 -9.09 2.64
N LEU A 15 10.52 -8.00 2.26
CA LEU A 15 9.23 -8.01 1.55
C LEU A 15 9.47 -7.60 0.10
N VAL A 16 9.09 -8.46 -0.86
CA VAL A 16 9.15 -8.15 -2.30
C VAL A 16 7.75 -8.24 -2.90
N ASN A 17 7.26 -7.13 -3.45
CA ASN A 17 6.07 -7.11 -4.28
C ASN A 17 6.47 -7.12 -5.76
N THR A 18 6.06 -8.17 -6.48
CA THR A 18 6.26 -8.34 -7.93
C THR A 18 4.96 -8.38 -8.72
N GLY A 19 3.82 -8.31 -8.04
CA GLY A 19 2.47 -8.40 -8.60
C GLY A 19 1.56 -7.33 -8.02
N TYR A 20 0.32 -7.70 -7.64
CA TYR A 20 -0.70 -6.74 -7.21
C TYR A 20 -1.08 -6.93 -5.75
N ILE A 21 -0.99 -5.85 -4.96
CA ILE A 21 -1.55 -5.75 -3.61
C ILE A 21 -2.66 -4.70 -3.64
N GLY A 22 -3.90 -5.12 -3.41
CA GLY A 22 -5.08 -4.26 -3.45
C GLY A 22 -5.87 -4.29 -2.15
N ALA A 23 -6.28 -3.11 -1.66
CA ALA A 23 -7.20 -2.95 -0.54
C ALA A 23 -8.26 -1.88 -0.84
N GLN A 24 -9.45 -2.02 -0.24
CA GLN A 24 -10.46 -0.96 -0.32
C GLN A 24 -10.07 0.25 0.53
N GLN A 25 -9.51 0.05 1.72
CA GLN A 25 -9.11 1.14 2.63
C GLN A 25 -7.60 1.20 2.73
N ASP A 26 -6.96 0.41 3.60
CA ASP A 26 -5.55 0.64 3.93
C ASP A 26 -4.65 -0.52 3.51
N ILE A 27 -3.42 -0.20 3.11
CA ILE A 27 -2.33 -1.17 3.02
C ILE A 27 -1.24 -0.74 4.00
N THR A 28 -0.85 -1.65 4.89
CA THR A 28 0.25 -1.46 5.83
C THR A 28 1.30 -2.55 5.64
N LEU A 29 2.51 -2.16 5.27
CA LEU A 29 3.67 -3.06 5.09
C LEU A 29 4.74 -2.74 6.14
N GLN A 30 5.17 -3.76 6.88
CA GLN A 30 6.21 -3.64 7.89
C GLN A 30 7.27 -4.72 7.70
N SER A 31 8.54 -4.31 7.58
CA SER A 31 9.67 -5.22 7.47
C SER A 31 10.80 -4.80 8.42
N GLN A 32 11.43 -5.77 9.08
CA GLN A 32 12.67 -5.53 9.83
C GLN A 32 13.90 -5.43 8.89
N HIS A 33 13.76 -5.83 7.62
CA HIS A 33 14.74 -5.66 6.56
C HIS A 33 14.16 -4.76 5.46
N GLN A 34 14.47 -5.04 4.19
CA GLN A 34 14.06 -4.22 3.05
C GLN A 34 12.62 -4.48 2.58
N ILE A 35 11.99 -3.42 2.07
CA ILE A 35 10.74 -3.50 1.30
C ILE A 35 11.06 -3.12 -0.14
N GLU A 36 10.71 -3.98 -1.08
CA GLU A 36 10.84 -3.73 -2.52
C GLU A 36 9.49 -3.84 -3.21
N ASN A 37 9.11 -2.78 -3.93
CA ASN A 37 8.06 -2.83 -4.93
C ASN A 37 8.72 -2.77 -6.30
N GLN A 38 8.92 -3.94 -6.91
CA GLN A 38 9.66 -4.05 -8.16
C GLN A 38 8.89 -3.41 -9.32
N ALA A 39 9.52 -3.27 -10.49
CA ALA A 39 8.94 -2.55 -11.63
C ALA A 39 7.55 -3.08 -12.06
N SER A 40 7.30 -4.38 -11.93
CA SER A 40 6.00 -5.00 -12.21
C SER A 40 4.99 -4.90 -11.06
N GLY A 41 5.43 -4.47 -9.88
CA GLY A 41 4.64 -4.40 -8.67
C GLY A 41 3.68 -3.21 -8.65
N VAL A 42 2.46 -3.45 -8.20
CA VAL A 42 1.42 -2.44 -8.00
C VAL A 42 0.83 -2.59 -6.60
N MET A 43 0.81 -1.48 -5.86
CA MET A 43 0.07 -1.36 -4.61
C MET A 43 -1.05 -0.34 -4.78
N TYR A 44 -2.29 -0.74 -4.52
CA TYR A 44 -3.48 0.06 -4.76
C TYR A 44 -4.42 0.08 -3.55
N SER A 45 -4.64 1.28 -3.02
CA SER A 45 -5.66 1.57 -2.00
C SER A 45 -6.77 2.41 -2.62
N GLN A 46 -8.02 1.93 -2.52
CA GLN A 46 -9.18 2.58 -3.12
C GLN A 46 -9.65 3.83 -2.34
N GLN A 47 -9.60 3.81 -1.01
CA GLN A 47 -10.21 4.83 -0.13
C GLN A 47 -9.41 5.07 1.17
N GLY A 48 -8.10 4.90 1.16
CA GLY A 48 -7.28 5.06 2.35
C GLY A 48 -5.81 5.30 2.05
N ASN A 49 -4.96 4.86 2.97
CA ASN A 49 -3.54 5.12 2.96
C ASN A 49 -2.74 3.88 2.51
N LEU A 50 -1.54 4.15 2.02
CA LEU A 50 -0.50 3.14 1.83
C LEU A 50 0.66 3.52 2.74
N GLN A 51 0.95 2.68 3.72
CA GLN A 51 2.05 2.87 4.67
C GLN A 51 3.06 1.73 4.53
N ALA A 52 4.33 2.07 4.35
CA ALA A 52 5.43 1.12 4.31
C ALA A 52 6.52 1.55 5.30
N THR A 53 6.91 0.65 6.20
CA THR A 53 7.95 0.88 7.20
C THR A 53 8.99 -0.22 7.11
N SER A 54 10.24 0.17 6.90
CA SER A 54 11.41 -0.70 6.86
C SER A 54 12.45 -0.19 7.84
N LYS A 55 13.13 -1.08 8.56
CA LYS A 55 14.31 -0.71 9.36
C LYS A 55 15.59 -0.53 8.55
N GLN A 56 15.58 -0.90 7.26
CA GLN A 56 16.74 -0.80 6.38
C GLN A 56 16.48 0.14 5.21
N ARG A 57 15.78 -0.34 4.18
CA ARG A 57 15.59 0.38 2.92
C ARG A 57 14.24 0.06 2.32
N ILE A 58 13.64 1.07 1.70
CA ILE A 58 12.46 0.93 0.85
C ILE A 58 12.89 1.23 -0.59
N GLN A 59 12.69 0.27 -1.49
CA GLN A 59 12.91 0.42 -2.92
C GLN A 59 11.55 0.43 -3.62
N GLN A 60 11.26 1.51 -4.35
CA GLN A 60 10.02 1.65 -5.10
C GLN A 60 10.37 1.87 -6.57
N GLN A 61 10.09 0.86 -7.40
CA GLN A 61 10.24 0.91 -8.85
C GLN A 61 8.89 0.77 -9.56
N GLY A 62 7.96 0.03 -8.95
CA GLY A 62 6.60 -0.15 -9.43
C GLY A 62 5.65 1.00 -9.06
N SER A 63 4.35 0.73 -9.15
CA SER A 63 3.29 1.72 -8.90
C SER A 63 2.79 1.72 -7.46
N LEU A 64 2.60 2.91 -6.91
CA LEU A 64 1.95 3.16 -5.61
C LEU A 64 0.75 4.09 -5.84
N ILE A 65 -0.46 3.60 -5.64
CA ILE A 65 -1.69 4.34 -5.94
C ILE A 65 -2.57 4.38 -4.68
N ALA A 66 -2.51 5.47 -3.94
CA ALA A 66 -3.44 5.77 -2.86
C ALA A 66 -4.43 6.84 -3.36
N LYS A 67 -5.69 6.47 -3.57
CA LYS A 67 -6.72 7.45 -3.98
C LYS A 67 -7.14 8.39 -2.85
N GLY A 68 -6.72 8.09 -1.61
CA GLY A 68 -7.09 8.84 -0.42
C GLY A 68 -8.58 8.79 -0.14
N LYS A 69 -9.01 9.42 0.95
CA LYS A 69 -10.42 9.67 1.19
C LYS A 69 -10.84 10.84 0.32
N ALA A 70 -11.94 10.73 -0.42
CA ALA A 70 -12.52 11.88 -1.11
C ALA A 70 -12.80 12.97 -0.06
N GLN A 71 -12.00 14.04 -0.07
CA GLN A 71 -12.30 15.23 0.72
C GLN A 71 -13.47 15.93 0.04
N GLY A 72 -14.69 15.50 0.38
CA GLY A 72 -15.90 16.18 -0.06
C GLY A 72 -15.90 17.59 0.48
N LYS A 73 -15.46 18.57 -0.31
CA LYS A 73 -15.82 19.97 -0.05
C LYS A 73 -17.30 20.09 -0.40
N ALA A 74 -18.16 19.89 0.59
CA ALA A 74 -19.55 20.30 0.50
C ALA A 74 -19.55 21.83 0.36
N ILE A 75 -19.63 22.32 -0.88
CA ILE A 75 -20.14 23.65 -1.16
C ILE A 75 -21.66 23.53 -1.10
N SER A 76 -22.21 23.65 0.11
CA SER A 76 -23.65 23.86 0.28
C SER A 76 -23.99 25.24 -0.32
N PRO A 77 -25.02 25.36 -1.18
CA PRO A 77 -25.52 26.63 -1.66
C PRO A 77 -26.18 27.46 -0.56
#